data_AF-A0A1S3DP13-F1
#
_entry.id   AF-A0A1S3DP13-F1
#
_cell.length_a   1.000
_cell.length_b   1.000
_cell.length_c   1.000
_cell.angle_alpha   90.00
_cell.angle_beta   90.00
_cell.angle_gamma   90.00
#
_symmetry.space_group_name_H-M   'P 1'
#
loop_
_entity.id
_entity.type
_entity.pdbx_description
1 polymer ?
#
loop_
_entity_poly.entity_id
_entity_poly.type
_entity_poly.pdbx_seq_one_letter_code
_entity_poly.pdbx_strand_id
1 'polypeptide(L)'
;ARHGIFCSTPAVALTRKVPLGVVRSMTITGIPISAQDAYNAGLITRVVSSNEELESETKVLTSAILENSRSVLTLGKQFLYQQMSLNIEEAYRLGGNTMVHNLCLKDGVEGMHAFSEKRQPVWSHTDDMFPGVK
;
A
#
# COMPACT_ATOMS: atom_id res chain seq x y z
N ALA A 1 14.11 23.55 -10.84
CA ALA A 1 14.84 24.84 -10.85
C ALA A 1 15.11 25.38 -12.25
N ARG A 2 15.31 24.53 -13.29
CA ARG A 2 15.65 24.93 -14.67
C ARG A 2 14.75 26.02 -15.29
N HIS A 3 13.50 26.12 -14.83
CA HIS A 3 12.52 27.13 -15.27
C HIS A 3 12.14 28.11 -14.14
N GLY A 4 13.04 28.37 -13.20
CA GLY A 4 12.84 29.31 -12.07
C GLY A 4 11.99 28.78 -10.91
N ILE A 5 11.37 27.60 -11.05
CA ILE A 5 10.53 27.00 -10.01
C ILE A 5 11.19 25.73 -9.47
N PHE A 6 11.25 25.63 -8.15
CA PHE A 6 11.63 24.40 -7.44
C PHE A 6 10.37 23.54 -7.25
N CYS A 7 10.48 22.23 -7.50
CA CYS A 7 9.36 21.29 -7.40
C CYS A 7 9.06 20.95 -5.93
N SER A 8 8.71 21.96 -5.13
CA SER A 8 8.52 21.83 -3.68
C SER A 8 7.48 20.77 -3.31
N THR A 9 6.34 20.74 -4.00
CA THR A 9 5.26 19.78 -3.71
C THR A 9 5.62 18.34 -4.12
N PRO A 10 6.17 18.03 -5.32
CA PRO A 10 6.71 16.70 -5.60
C PRO A 10 7.83 16.25 -4.65
N ALA A 11 8.69 17.18 -4.21
CA ALA A 11 9.78 16.85 -3.30
C ALA A 11 9.28 16.24 -1.98
N VAL A 12 8.14 16.70 -1.45
CA VAL A 12 7.49 16.16 -0.24
C VAL A 12 7.22 14.66 -0.36
N ALA A 13 6.69 14.21 -1.51
CA ALA A 13 6.39 12.80 -1.76
C ALA A 13 7.68 11.99 -1.97
N LEU A 14 8.62 12.51 -2.76
CA LEU A 14 9.89 11.84 -3.05
C LEU A 14 10.71 11.60 -1.78
N THR A 15 10.83 12.60 -0.89
CA THR A 15 11.59 12.45 0.37
C THR A 15 11.02 11.40 1.32
N ARG A 16 9.74 11.03 1.18
CA ARG A 16 9.09 9.97 1.98
C ARG A 16 9.19 8.59 1.34
N LYS A 17 9.58 8.52 0.07
CA LYS A 17 9.51 7.30 -0.74
C LYS A 17 10.88 6.72 -1.09
N VAL A 18 11.88 7.57 -1.36
CA VAL A 18 13.21 7.15 -1.82
C VAL A 18 14.33 7.80 -1.00
N PRO A 19 15.57 7.26 -1.04
CA PRO A 19 16.69 7.84 -0.32
C PRO A 19 16.93 9.31 -0.66
N LEU A 20 17.26 10.12 0.35
CA LEU A 20 17.43 11.56 0.21
C LEU A 20 18.48 11.96 -0.85
N GLY A 21 19.51 11.13 -1.06
CA GLY A 21 20.53 11.35 -2.10
C GLY A 21 19.93 11.34 -3.51
N VAL A 22 19.02 10.41 -3.81
CA VAL A 22 18.31 10.32 -5.09
C VAL A 22 17.44 11.56 -5.30
N VAL A 23 16.67 11.95 -4.27
CA VAL A 23 15.81 13.15 -4.33
C VAL A 23 16.62 14.41 -4.57
N ARG A 24 17.75 14.59 -3.86
CA ARG A 24 18.64 15.75 -4.03
C ARG A 24 19.20 15.80 -5.44
N SER A 25 19.68 14.67 -5.97
CA SER A 25 20.17 14.59 -7.34
C SER A 25 19.11 15.05 -8.34
N MET A 26 17.89 14.49 -8.29
CA MET A 26 16.79 14.85 -9.19
C MET A 26 16.35 16.31 -9.06
N THR A 27 16.13 16.78 -7.84
CA THR A 27 15.51 18.09 -7.59
C THR A 27 16.45 19.28 -7.79
N ILE A 28 17.75 19.10 -7.50
CA ILE A 28 18.78 20.12 -7.67
C ILE A 28 19.21 20.19 -9.14
N THR A 29 19.54 19.04 -9.75
CA THR A 29 20.09 19.01 -11.11
C THR A 29 19.01 19.09 -12.19
N GLY A 30 17.80 18.60 -11.89
CA GLY A 30 16.73 18.44 -12.89
C GLY A 30 17.00 17.33 -13.90
N ILE A 31 17.99 16.46 -13.67
CA ILE A 31 18.31 15.32 -14.55
C ILE A 31 17.32 14.19 -14.26
N PRO A 32 16.69 13.60 -15.30
CA PRO A 32 15.80 12.45 -15.14
C PRO A 32 16.57 11.18 -14.76
N ILE A 33 15.88 10.25 -14.10
CA ILE A 33 16.40 8.92 -13.77
C ILE A 33 15.81 7.87 -14.71
N SER A 34 16.52 6.76 -14.93
CA SER A 34 15.98 5.63 -15.69
C SER A 34 14.92 4.86 -14.87
N ALA A 35 14.11 4.02 -15.53
CA ALA A 35 13.18 3.13 -14.85
C ALA A 35 13.92 2.16 -13.91
N GLN A 36 15.10 1.68 -14.30
CA GLN A 36 15.91 0.80 -13.48
C GLN A 36 16.43 1.52 -12.22
N ASP A 37 16.88 2.77 -12.35
CA ASP A 37 17.29 3.58 -11.19
C ASP A 37 16.10 3.83 -10.24
N ALA A 38 14.92 4.11 -10.79
CA ALA A 38 13.69 4.29 -10.02
C ALA A 38 13.30 3.03 -9.24
N TYR A 39 13.44 1.85 -9.85
CA TYR A 39 13.22 0.57 -9.20
C TYR A 39 14.23 0.33 -8.08
N ASN A 40 15.53 0.50 -8.36
CA ASN A 40 16.60 0.33 -7.38
C ASN A 40 16.45 1.29 -6.18
N ALA A 41 15.93 2.50 -6.43
CA ALA A 41 15.66 3.49 -5.39
C ALA A 41 14.36 3.24 -4.61
N GLY A 42 13.54 2.25 -5.00
CA GLY A 42 12.25 1.93 -4.38
C GLY A 42 11.11 2.88 -4.76
N LEU A 43 11.28 3.71 -5.80
CA LEU A 43 10.23 4.60 -6.31
C LEU A 43 9.08 3.81 -6.93
N ILE A 44 9.42 2.80 -7.70
CA ILE A 44 8.51 1.85 -8.36
C ILE A 44 8.87 0.43 -7.94
N THR A 45 7.92 -0.50 -8.09
CA THR A 45 8.06 -1.88 -7.60
C THR A 45 8.34 -2.91 -8.69
N ARG A 46 8.23 -2.54 -9.98
CA ARG A 46 8.47 -3.41 -11.13
C ARG A 46 8.95 -2.60 -12.33
N VAL A 47 9.71 -3.24 -13.22
CA VAL A 47 10.13 -2.73 -14.53
C VAL A 47 9.91 -3.87 -15.53
N VAL A 48 9.37 -3.54 -16.70
CA VAL A 48 9.08 -4.49 -17.79
C VAL A 48 9.71 -4.02 -19.08
N SER A 49 9.89 -4.93 -20.04
CA SER A 49 10.62 -4.66 -21.28
C SER A 49 9.73 -4.13 -22.41
N SER A 50 8.42 -4.37 -22.35
CA SER A 50 7.46 -3.96 -23.37
C SER A 50 6.14 -3.46 -22.80
N ASN A 51 5.33 -2.82 -23.65
CA ASN A 51 3.99 -2.35 -23.28
C ASN A 51 3.02 -3.52 -23.07
N GLU A 52 3.17 -4.61 -23.83
CA GLU A 52 2.36 -5.82 -23.67
C GLU A 52 2.62 -6.47 -22.30
N GLU A 53 3.88 -6.51 -21.86
CA GLU A 53 4.26 -6.99 -20.53
C GLU A 53 3.71 -6.08 -19.42
N LEU A 54 3.64 -4.76 -19.66
CA LEU A 54 3.07 -3.82 -18.69
C LEU A 54 1.61 -4.12 -18.38
N GLU A 55 0.80 -4.42 -19.39
CA GLU A 55 -0.60 -4.82 -19.17
C GLU A 55 -0.71 -6.13 -18.40
N SER A 56 0.12 -7.11 -18.76
CA SER A 56 0.14 -8.42 -18.08
C SER A 56 0.50 -8.28 -16.61
N GLU A 57 1.59 -7.58 -16.29
CA GLU A 57 2.03 -7.35 -14.92
C GLU A 57 1.02 -6.53 -14.12
N THR A 58 0.35 -5.55 -14.75
CA THR A 58 -0.73 -4.81 -14.12
C THR A 58 -1.88 -5.75 -13.75
N LYS A 59 -2.30 -6.64 -14.68
CA LYS A 59 -3.36 -7.63 -14.43
C LYS A 59 -3.00 -8.61 -13.32
N VAL A 60 -1.73 -9.02 -13.21
CA VAL A 60 -1.26 -9.88 -12.12
C VAL A 60 -1.48 -9.19 -10.77
N LEU A 61 -1.05 -7.92 -10.64
CA LEU A 61 -1.18 -7.17 -9.40
C LEU A 61 -2.65 -6.84 -9.05
N THR A 62 -3.45 -6.44 -10.03
CA THR A 62 -4.86 -6.12 -9.78
C THR A 62 -5.67 -7.37 -9.43
N SER A 63 -5.40 -8.51 -10.08
CA SER A 63 -6.05 -9.78 -9.74
C SER A 63 -5.75 -10.17 -8.30
N ALA A 64 -4.48 -10.09 -7.88
CA ALA A 64 -4.11 -10.36 -6.49
C ALA A 64 -4.81 -9.43 -5.50
N ILE A 65 -5.02 -8.15 -5.83
CA ILE A 65 -5.78 -7.23 -4.98
C ILE A 65 -7.26 -7.61 -4.93
N LEU A 66 -7.85 -7.97 -6.08
CA LEU A 66 -9.28 -8.31 -6.20
C LEU A 66 -9.66 -9.61 -5.48
N GLU A 67 -8.70 -10.52 -5.27
CA GLU A 67 -8.88 -11.73 -4.47
C GLU A 67 -9.07 -11.45 -2.97
N ASN A 68 -8.85 -10.22 -2.50
CA ASN A 68 -8.94 -9.85 -1.09
C ASN A 68 -10.22 -9.07 -0.77
N SER A 69 -10.64 -9.11 0.50
CA SER A 69 -11.72 -8.27 1.00
C SER A 69 -11.36 -6.78 0.91
N ARG A 70 -12.29 -5.99 0.38
CA ARG A 70 -12.14 -4.52 0.24
C ARG A 70 -12.10 -3.84 1.61
N SER A 71 -12.95 -4.26 2.54
CA SER A 71 -13.05 -3.65 3.87
C SER A 71 -11.81 -3.95 4.70
N VAL A 72 -11.31 -5.19 4.66
CA VAL A 72 -10.05 -5.58 5.31
C VAL A 72 -8.85 -4.82 4.71
N LEU A 73 -8.76 -4.72 3.38
CA LEU A 73 -7.71 -3.94 2.71
C LEU A 73 -7.77 -2.45 3.08
N THR A 74 -8.97 -1.88 3.20
CA THR A 74 -9.16 -0.49 3.59
C THR A 74 -8.64 -0.24 5.01
N LEU A 75 -9.03 -1.10 5.95
CA LEU A 75 -8.57 -1.04 7.34
C LEU A 75 -7.04 -1.17 7.41
N GLY A 76 -6.46 -2.17 6.74
CA GLY A 76 -5.02 -2.40 6.73
C GLY A 76 -4.25 -1.23 6.11
N LYS A 77 -4.74 -0.67 5.00
CA LYS A 77 -4.13 0.49 4.35
C LYS A 77 -4.16 1.73 5.25
N GLN A 78 -5.27 1.99 5.93
CA GLN A 78 -5.37 3.09 6.89
C GLN A 78 -4.36 2.93 8.03
N PHE A 79 -4.29 1.73 8.61
CA PHE A 79 -3.31 1.41 9.65
C PHE A 79 -1.88 1.65 9.18
N LEU A 80 -1.51 1.15 7.99
CA LEU A 80 -0.17 1.29 7.42
C LEU A 80 0.30 2.75 7.37
N TYR A 81 -0.57 3.68 6.98
CA TYR A 81 -0.22 5.10 6.93
C TYR A 81 -0.24 5.78 8.30
N GLN A 82 -1.22 5.46 9.16
CA GLN A 82 -1.35 6.09 10.48
C GLN A 82 -0.18 5.74 11.40
N GLN A 83 0.26 4.48 11.39
CA GLN A 83 1.34 4.04 12.28
C GLN A 83 2.69 4.70 11.97
N MET A 84 2.94 5.08 10.70
CA MET A 84 4.23 5.65 10.28
C MET A 84 4.58 6.97 10.96
N SER A 85 3.58 7.70 11.47
CA SER A 85 3.77 8.95 12.20
C SER A 85 3.87 8.79 13.73
N LEU A 86 3.71 7.57 14.24
CA LEU A 86 3.69 7.28 15.67
C LEU A 86 5.05 6.78 16.15
N ASN A 87 5.28 6.87 17.46
CA ASN A 87 6.38 6.12 18.07
C ASN A 87 6.04 4.61 18.11
N ILE A 88 7.03 3.77 18.37
CA ILE A 88 6.87 2.31 18.30
C ILE A 88 5.81 1.77 19.28
N GLU A 89 5.72 2.31 20.50
CA GLU A 89 4.75 1.87 21.51
C GLU A 89 3.32 2.21 21.07
N GLU A 90 3.10 3.44 20.61
CA GLU A 90 1.82 3.90 20.08
C GLU A 90 1.41 3.12 18.82
N ALA A 91 2.36 2.80 17.94
CA ALA A 91 2.13 2.01 16.74
C ALA A 91 1.67 0.59 17.08
N TYR A 92 2.27 -0.07 18.07
CA TYR A 92 1.82 -1.38 18.54
C TYR A 92 0.44 -1.33 19.19
N ARG A 93 0.16 -0.31 20.00
CA ARG A 93 -1.17 -0.12 20.59
C ARG A 93 -2.24 0.06 19.51
N LEU A 94 -1.95 0.89 18.50
CA LEU A 94 -2.83 1.06 17.35
C LEU A 94 -3.02 -0.27 16.61
N GLY A 95 -1.93 -1.00 16.34
CA GLY A 95 -1.99 -2.29 15.64
C GLY A 95 -2.82 -3.34 16.36
N GLY A 96 -2.71 -3.44 17.68
CA GLY A 96 -3.54 -4.33 18.49
C GLY A 96 -5.03 -3.99 18.37
N ASN A 97 -5.39 -2.71 18.50
CA ASN A 97 -6.78 -2.25 18.36
C ASN A 97 -7.33 -2.48 16.94
N THR A 98 -6.54 -2.17 15.91
CA THR A 98 -6.89 -2.44 14.51
C THR A 98 -7.12 -3.93 14.27
N MET A 99 -6.26 -4.80 14.83
CA MET A 99 -6.42 -6.24 14.71
C MET A 99 -7.72 -6.72 15.36
N VAL A 100 -8.00 -6.30 16.60
CA VAL A 100 -9.25 -6.66 17.29
C VAL A 100 -10.47 -6.20 16.50
N HIS A 101 -10.45 -4.99 15.95
CA HIS A 101 -11.50 -4.49 15.08
C HIS A 101 -11.67 -5.33 13.81
N ASN A 102 -10.56 -5.73 13.18
CA ASN A 102 -10.57 -6.58 11.98
C ASN A 102 -11.23 -7.94 12.24
N LEU A 103 -10.99 -8.53 13.42
CA LEU A 103 -11.62 -9.80 13.83
C LEU A 103 -13.15 -9.70 13.97
N CYS A 104 -13.67 -8.48 14.12
CA CYS A 104 -15.10 -8.22 14.25
C CYS A 104 -15.77 -7.98 12.88
N LEU A 105 -15.02 -7.70 11.81
CA LEU A 105 -15.58 -7.47 10.48
C LEU A 105 -16.18 -8.75 9.90
N LYS A 106 -17.30 -8.64 9.17
CA LYS A 106 -17.92 -9.78 8.48
C LYS A 106 -16.92 -10.53 7.60
N ASP A 107 -16.17 -9.79 6.79
CA ASP A 107 -15.16 -10.37 5.89
C ASP A 107 -13.94 -10.90 6.66
N GLY A 108 -13.60 -10.32 7.81
CA GLY A 108 -12.55 -10.86 8.69
C GLY A 108 -12.91 -12.24 9.23
N VAL A 109 -14.15 -12.40 9.70
CA VAL A 109 -14.69 -13.69 10.18
C VAL A 109 -14.78 -14.69 9.02
N GLU A 110 -15.37 -14.32 7.89
CA GLU A 110 -15.48 -15.17 6.71
C GLU A 110 -14.12 -15.66 6.21
N GLY A 111 -13.10 -14.80 6.17
CA GLY A 111 -11.75 -15.18 5.77
C GLY A 111 -11.14 -16.26 6.68
N MET A 112 -11.31 -16.12 7.99
CA MET A 112 -10.85 -17.13 8.96
C MET A 112 -11.61 -18.46 8.80
N HIS A 113 -12.94 -18.41 8.62
CA HIS A 113 -13.76 -19.60 8.39
C HIS A 113 -13.39 -20.31 7.09
N ALA A 114 -13.32 -19.59 5.98
CA ALA A 114 -12.96 -20.13 4.67
C ALA A 114 -11.59 -20.81 4.69
N PHE A 115 -10.61 -20.19 5.37
CA PHE A 115 -9.29 -20.78 5.58
C PHE A 115 -9.37 -22.10 6.37
N SER A 116 -10.09 -22.11 7.50
CA SER A 116 -10.27 -23.32 8.32
C SER A 116 -10.98 -24.44 7.55
N GLU A 117 -11.93 -24.09 6.68
CA GLU A 117 -12.72 -25.02 5.88
C GLU A 117 -12.05 -25.39 4.54
N LYS A 118 -10.87 -24.85 4.24
CA LYS A 118 -10.11 -25.04 2.99
C LYS A 118 -10.94 -24.72 1.73
N ARG A 119 -11.80 -23.71 1.82
CA ARG A 119 -12.58 -23.20 0.69
C ARG A 119 -12.16 -21.78 0.35
N GLN A 120 -12.60 -21.31 -0.82
CA GLN A 120 -12.44 -19.91 -1.17
C GLN A 120 -13.41 -19.04 -0.34
N PRO A 121 -12.97 -17.88 0.15
CA PRO A 121 -13.81 -16.94 0.86
C PRO A 121 -14.79 -16.24 -0.09
N VAL A 122 -15.96 -15.88 0.42
CA VAL A 122 -16.96 -15.08 -0.28
C VAL A 122 -17.05 -13.72 0.38
N TRP A 123 -16.36 -12.73 -0.18
CA TRP A 123 -16.29 -11.39 0.38
C TRP A 123 -17.59 -10.62 0.18
N SER A 124 -18.10 -10.03 1.26
CA SER A 124 -19.20 -9.05 1.20
C SER A 124 -18.71 -7.68 0.74
N HIS A 125 -17.41 -7.39 0.92
CA HIS A 125 -16.78 -6.09 0.66
C HIS A 125 -17.40 -4.91 1.43
N THR A 126 -18.22 -5.18 2.46
CA THR A 126 -18.82 -4.15 3.32
C THR A 126 -17.99 -3.95 4.59
N ASP A 127 -18.13 -2.77 5.19
CA ASP A 127 -17.48 -2.42 6.46
C ASP A 127 -18.32 -2.87 7.67
N ASP A 128 -19.28 -3.77 7.46
CA ASP A 128 -20.19 -4.22 8.50
C ASP A 128 -19.47 -5.15 9.48
N MET A 129 -19.87 -5.07 10.75
CA MET A 129 -19.48 -6.03 11.77
C MET A 129 -20.26 -7.34 11.64
N PHE A 130 -19.64 -8.43 12.04
CA PHE A 130 -20.27 -9.73 12.16
C PHE A 130 -21.40 -9.66 13.20
N PRO A 131 -22.60 -10.19 12.90
CA PRO A 131 -23.74 -10.10 13.81
C PRO A 131 -23.42 -10.64 15.21
N GLY A 132 -23.77 -9.87 16.25
CA GLY A 132 -23.58 -10.28 17.64
C GLY A 132 -22.24 -9.89 18.27
N VAL A 133 -21.33 -9.27 17.52
CA VAL A 133 -20.10 -8.66 18.04
C VAL A 133 -20.37 -7.18 18.32
N LYS A 134 -20.26 -6.74 19.58
CA LYS A 134 -20.37 -5.34 20.02
C LYS A 134 -18.99 -4.74 20.21
#